data_AF-A0A7C8EHD5-F1
#
_entry.id   AF-A0A7C8EHD5-F1
#
_cell.length_a   1.000
_cell.length_b   1.000
_cell.length_c   1.000
_cell.angle_alpha   90.00
_cell.angle_beta   90.00
_cell.angle_gamma   90.00
#
_symmetry.space_group_name_H-M   'P 1'
#
loop_
_entity.id
_entity.type
_entity.pdbx_description
1 polymer ?
#
loop_
_entity_poly.entity_id
_entity_poly.type
_entity_poly.pdbx_seq_one_letter_code
_entity_poly.pdbx_strand_id
1 'polypeptide(L)' 'MEGQQQIRETLFEILGEQGCGITCEDDVSIFHDEQGWKLMLCGFMEPWNLGMTVDEARAALREYGSMHFGLS' A
#
# COMPACT_ATOMS: atom_id res chain seq x y z
N MET A 1 13.49 2.95 -8.70
CA MET A 1 12.51 3.91 -9.25
C MET A 1 11.99 4.75 -8.09
N GLU A 2 12.13 6.06 -8.16
CA GLU A 2 11.84 6.98 -7.05
C GLU A 2 10.37 6.94 -6.58
N GLY A 3 9.42 6.68 -7.48
CA GLY A 3 7.98 6.59 -7.15
C GLY A 3 7.61 5.39 -6.28
N GLN A 4 8.21 4.22 -6.52
CA GLN A 4 7.96 3.02 -5.72
C GLN A 4 8.36 3.21 -4.26
N GLN A 5 9.47 3.92 -4.03
CA GLN A 5 9.97 4.22 -2.69
C GLN A 5 9.04 5.17 -1.93
N GLN A 6 8.54 6.23 -2.58
CA GLN A 6 7.57 7.15 -1.98
C GLN A 6 6.25 6.47 -1.59
N ILE A 7 5.76 5.55 -2.41
CA ILE A 7 4.57 4.75 -2.13
C ILE A 7 4.82 3.83 -0.94
N ARG A 8 5.99 3.17 -0.92
CA ARG A 8 6.42 2.31 0.19
C ARG A 8 6.51 3.10 1.49
N GLU A 9 7.18 4.25 1.51
CA GLU A 9 7.26 5.12 2.69
C GLU A 9 5.87 5.52 3.19
N THR A 10 4.97 5.96 2.30
CA THR A 10 3.60 6.32 2.67
C THR A 10 2.84 5.14 3.30
N LEU A 11 2.99 3.94 2.74
CA LEU A 11 2.42 2.72 3.28
C LEU A 11 2.97 2.42 4.70
N PHE A 12 4.28 2.53 4.90
CA PHE A 12 4.91 2.34 6.22
C PHE A 12 4.49 3.39 7.24
N GLU A 13 4.34 4.66 6.84
CA GLU A 13 3.82 5.71 7.72
C GLU A 13 2.41 5.38 8.22
N ILE A 14 1.53 4.91 7.33
CA ILE A 14 0.15 4.54 7.66
C ILE A 14 0.09 3.35 8.63
N LEU A 15 0.95 2.36 8.41
CA LEU A 15 0.97 1.11 9.19
C LEU A 15 1.74 1.26 10.51
N GLY A 16 2.62 2.26 10.60
CA GLY A 16 3.46 2.57 11.77
C GLY A 16 2.73 3.08 13.01
N GLU A 17 1.47 3.52 12.90
CA GLU A 17 0.66 3.92 14.07
C GLU A 17 -0.36 2.85 14.50
N GLN A 18 -0.65 1.87 13.65
CA GLN A 18 -1.58 0.76 13.92
C GLN A 18 -0.90 -0.59 13.68
N GLY A 19 0.26 -0.77 14.32
CA GLY A 19 1.05 -1.99 14.23
C GLY A 19 0.31 -3.20 14.79
N CYS A 20 -0.44 -3.90 13.94
CA CYS A 20 -0.84 -5.29 14.16
C CYS A 20 -1.04 -5.99 12.81
N GLY A 21 0.06 -6.37 12.13
CA GLY A 21 -0.06 -7.27 10.97
C GLY A 21 1.16 -7.38 10.07
N ILE A 22 1.98 -6.34 9.96
CA ILE A 22 3.18 -6.37 9.09
C ILE A 22 4.38 -6.78 9.92
N THR A 23 4.39 -8.05 10.28
CA THR A 23 5.59 -8.74 10.78
C THR A 23 6.52 -9.10 9.62
N CYS A 24 6.14 -8.80 8.37
CA CYS A 24 6.93 -9.13 7.19
C CYS A 24 7.14 -7.87 6.34
N GLU A 25 8.23 -7.15 6.61
CA GLU A 25 8.78 -6.13 5.69
C GLU A 25 9.12 -6.70 4.30
N ASP A 26 9.16 -8.03 4.18
CA ASP A 26 9.42 -8.83 2.98
C ASP A 26 8.16 -9.20 2.16
N ASP A 27 6.95 -8.99 2.67
CA ASP A 27 5.71 -9.52 2.07
C ASP A 27 4.83 -8.45 1.41
N VAL A 28 5.41 -7.26 1.21
CA VAL A 28 4.79 -6.14 0.50
C VAL A 28 5.45 -6.00 -0.87
N SER A 29 4.69 -6.27 -1.93
CA SER A 29 5.11 -6.10 -3.31
C SER A 29 4.39 -4.92 -3.96
N ILE A 30 5.15 -3.85 -4.25
CA ILE A 30 4.66 -2.69 -5.00
C ILE A 30 5.25 -2.74 -6.41
N PHE A 31 4.38 -2.69 -7.41
CA PHE A 31 4.77 -2.75 -8.82
C PHE A 31 3.90 -1.82 -9.66
N HIS A 32 4.34 -1.52 -10.89
CA HIS A 32 3.65 -0.61 -11.80
C HIS A 32 3.45 -1.28 -13.15
N ASP A 33 2.19 -1.43 -13.56
CA ASP A 33 1.79 -2.03 -14.83
C ASP A 33 1.18 -0.98 -15.77
N GLU A 34 0.72 -1.40 -16.95
CA GLU A 34 -0.07 -0.57 -17.89
C GLU A 34 -1.37 -0.02 -17.29
N GLN A 35 -1.85 -0.62 -16.18
CA GLN A 35 -3.04 -0.18 -15.45
C GLN A 35 -2.72 0.75 -14.26
N GLY A 36 -1.44 1.01 -13.99
CA GLY A 36 -0.96 1.86 -12.89
C GLY A 36 -0.21 1.10 -11.79
N TRP A 37 0.00 1.78 -10.68
CA TRP A 37 0.59 1.27 -9.46
C TRP A 37 -0.32 0.26 -8.77
N LYS A 38 0.26 -0.84 -8.33
CA LYS A 38 -0.43 -1.87 -7.57
C LYS A 38 0.35 -2.24 -6.32
N LEU A 39 -0.42 -2.61 -5.29
CA LEU A 39 0.07 -3.10 -4.02
C LEU A 39 -0.42 -4.52 -3.79
N MET A 40 0.50 -5.43 -3.57
CA MET A 40 0.19 -6.75 -3.06
C MET A 40 0.71 -6.84 -1.62
N LEU A 41 -0.20 -7.10 -0.70
CA LEU A 41 0.10 -7.40 0.69
C LEU A 41 -0.07 -8.90 0.89
N CYS A 42 0.86 -9.55 1.58
CA CYS A 42 0.70 -10.95 1.93
C CYS A 42 -0.54 -11.18 2.79
N GLY A 43 -1.26 -12.25 2.48
CA GLY A 43 -2.58 -12.53 3.05
C GLY A 43 -3.74 -11.99 2.22
N PHE A 44 -3.49 -11.14 1.22
CA PHE A 44 -4.50 -10.68 0.27
C PHE A 44 -4.46 -11.52 -1.01
N MET A 45 -5.65 -11.91 -1.49
CA MET A 45 -5.80 -12.78 -2.65
C MET A 45 -5.52 -12.06 -3.98
N GLU A 46 -5.65 -10.73 -4.02
CA GLU A 46 -5.50 -9.93 -5.24
C GLU A 46 -4.69 -8.64 -4.98
N PRO A 47 -3.96 -8.14 -5.99
CA PRO A 47 -3.24 -6.87 -5.89
C PRO A 47 -4.21 -5.68 -5.96
N TRP A 48 -4.03 -4.72 -5.08
CA TRP A 48 -4.86 -3.53 -4.94
C TRP A 48 -4.38 -2.47 -5.91
N ASN A 49 -5.31 -1.89 -6.67
CA ASN A 49 -4.98 -0.81 -7.59
C ASN A 49 -4.85 0.51 -6.82
N LEU A 50 -3.69 1.14 -6.95
CA LEU A 50 -3.39 2.41 -6.29
C LEU A 50 -3.60 3.62 -7.23
N GLY A 51 -3.67 3.40 -8.56
CA GLY A 51 -3.85 4.46 -9.56
C GLY A 51 -2.64 4.63 -10.48
N MET A 52 -2.70 5.56 -11.44
CA MET A 52 -1.67 5.66 -12.49
C MET A 52 -0.45 6.47 -12.07
N THR A 53 -0.61 7.39 -11.13
CA THR A 53 0.47 8.26 -10.66
C THR A 53 0.86 7.94 -9.22
N VAL A 54 2.05 8.38 -8.83
CA VAL A 54 2.53 8.25 -7.44
C VAL A 54 1.62 9.00 -6.47
N ASP A 55 1.07 10.14 -6.89
CA ASP A 55 0.19 10.95 -6.05
C ASP A 55 -1.16 10.24 -5.80
N GLU A 56 -1.78 9.70 -6.86
CA GLU A 56 -2.96 8.85 -6.74
C GLU A 56 -2.69 7.65 -5.84
N ALA A 57 -1.53 7.02 -6.00
CA ALA A 57 -1.17 5.86 -5.21
C ALA A 57 -1.05 6.15 -3.71
N ARG A 58 -0.48 7.30 -3.36
CA ARG A 58 -0.37 7.76 -1.98
C ARG A 58 -1.73 8.13 -1.40
N ALA A 59 -2.61 8.74 -2.19
CA ALA A 59 -3.97 9.07 -1.78
C ALA A 59 -4.79 7.78 -1.52
N ALA A 60 -4.73 6.80 -2.42
CA ALA A 60 -5.39 5.51 -2.28
C ALA A 60 -4.91 4.76 -1.03
N LEU A 61 -3.60 4.71 -0.79
CA LEU A 61 -3.03 4.12 0.43
C LEU A 61 -3.59 4.76 1.71
N ARG A 62 -3.66 6.09 1.76
CA ARG A 62 -4.19 6.82 2.92
C ARG A 62 -5.67 6.52 3.14
N GLU A 63 -6.44 6.38 2.08
CA GLU A 63 -7.84 5.96 2.14
C GLU A 63 -7.96 4.53 2.70
N TYR A 64 -7.17 3.59 2.19
CA TYR A 64 -7.13 2.20 2.69
C TYR A 64 -6.72 2.11 4.16
N GLY A 65 -5.72 2.88 4.57
CA GLY A 65 -5.31 3.00 5.98
C GLY A 65 -6.40 3.59 6.86
N SER A 66 -7.11 4.61 6.36
CA SER A 66 -8.19 5.28 7.09
C SER A 66 -9.45 4.42 7.22
N MET A 67 -9.69 3.53 6.24
CA MET A 67 -10.77 2.55 6.29
C MET A 67 -10.56 1.45 7.36
N HIS A 68 -9.45 1.48 8.09
CA HIS A 68 -9.27 0.82 9.37
C HIS A 68 -9.59 -0.68 9.39
N PHE A 69 -9.37 -1.42 8.30
CA PHE A 69 -9.51 -2.90 8.24
C PHE A 69 -10.69 -3.51 9.02
N GLY A 70 -11.81 -2.78 9.16
CA GLY A 70 -13.04 -3.25 9.81
C GLY A 70 -12.89 -3.91 11.18
N LEU A 71 -11.92 -3.56 12.03
CA LEU A 71 -11.89 -4.03 13.41
C LEU A 71 -12.80 -3.15 14.28
N SER A 72 -14.07 -3.53 14.37
CA SER A 72 -14.92 -3.24 15.54
C SER A 72 -14.87 -4.40 16.52
#